data_AF-A0A9X7R3I9-F1
#
_entry.id   AF-A0A9X7R3I9-F1
#
_cell.length_a   1.000
_cell.length_b   1.000
_cell.length_c   1.000
_cell.angle_alpha   90.00
_cell.angle_beta   90.00
_cell.angle_gamma   90.00
#
_symmetry.space_group_name_H-M   'P 1'
#
loop_
_entity.id
_entity.type
_entity.pdbx_description
1 polymer ?
#
loop_
_entity_poly.entity_id
_entity_poly.type
_entity_poly.pdbx_seq_one_letter_code
_entity_poly.pdbx_strand_id
1 'polypeptide(L)' 'MEVAMNHTPRLLLPEASRRSFSLSSLLQLLALWQTRARVRRQLACMARANPHLIEDIGLTRRRVAQEIAKPFWRA' A
#
# COMPACT_ATOMS: atom_id res chain seq x y z
N MET A 1 16.93 9.43 -59.65
CA MET A 1 16.64 10.43 -58.60
C MET A 1 15.18 10.80 -58.83
N GLU A 2 14.21 10.41 -58.01
CA GLU A 2 14.08 10.74 -56.58
C GLU A 2 13.10 9.76 -55.92
N VAL A 3 13.36 9.43 -54.66
CA VAL A 3 12.75 8.35 -53.88
C VAL A 3 11.40 8.77 -53.33
N ALA A 4 10.40 7.88 -53.42
CA ALA A 4 9.13 8.01 -52.71
C ALA A 4 9.36 8.12 -51.19
N MET A 5 9.31 9.35 -50.67
CA MET A 5 9.38 9.64 -49.24
C MET A 5 8.04 9.30 -48.59
N ASN A 6 7.94 8.08 -48.06
CA ASN A 6 6.92 7.68 -47.11
C ASN A 6 7.08 8.51 -45.82
N HIS A 7 6.20 9.50 -45.60
CA HIS A 7 6.10 10.22 -44.34
C HIS A 7 4.91 9.66 -43.54
N THR A 8 5.04 8.40 -43.15
CA THR A 8 4.29 7.88 -42.02
C THR A 8 4.94 8.51 -40.78
N PRO A 9 4.29 9.45 -40.07
CA PRO A 9 4.81 9.86 -38.79
C PRO A 9 4.77 8.60 -37.92
N ARG A 10 5.96 8.08 -37.58
CA ARG A 10 6.14 7.14 -36.49
C ARG A 10 5.58 7.85 -35.26
N LEU A 11 4.32 7.58 -34.97
CA LEU A 11 3.76 7.77 -33.65
C LEU A 11 4.61 6.89 -32.74
N LEU A 12 5.67 7.48 -32.19
CA LEU A 12 6.30 7.04 -30.96
C LEU A 12 5.23 7.19 -29.88
N LEU A 13 4.23 6.31 -29.92
CA LEU A 13 3.47 5.95 -28.75
C LEU A 13 4.54 5.61 -27.73
N PRO A 14 4.60 6.32 -26.59
CA PRO A 14 5.34 5.81 -25.46
C PRO A 14 4.84 4.39 -25.32
N GLU A 15 5.73 3.41 -25.45
CA GLU A 15 5.49 2.05 -25.00
C GLU A 15 5.12 2.21 -23.53
N ALA A 16 3.83 2.46 -23.30
CA ALA A 16 3.24 2.62 -22.00
C ALA A 16 3.54 1.27 -21.39
N SER A 17 4.60 1.26 -20.58
CA SER A 17 5.12 0.06 -19.96
C SER A 17 3.93 -0.51 -19.24
N ARG A 18 3.27 -1.49 -19.87
CA ARG A 18 2.15 -2.20 -19.28
C ARG A 18 2.81 -2.90 -18.14
N ARG A 19 2.77 -2.26 -16.98
CA ARG A 19 3.34 -2.79 -15.75
C ARG A 19 2.45 -3.98 -15.50
N SER A 20 2.88 -5.13 -16.02
CA SER A 20 2.21 -6.41 -15.88
C SER A 20 2.16 -6.62 -14.38
N PHE A 21 1.04 -6.24 -13.77
CA PHE A 21 0.86 -6.37 -12.35
C PHE A 21 0.79 -7.86 -12.11
N SER A 22 1.92 -8.44 -11.71
CA SER A 22 1.99 -9.87 -11.50
C SER A 22 1.02 -10.23 -10.38
N LEU A 23 0.34 -11.38 -10.51
CA LEU A 23 -0.50 -11.91 -9.44
C LEU A 23 0.29 -11.99 -8.13
N SER A 24 1.58 -12.30 -8.21
CA SER A 24 2.52 -12.30 -7.08
C SER A 24 2.61 -10.92 -6.40
N SER A 25 2.67 -9.82 -7.16
CA SER A 25 2.67 -8.46 -6.61
C SER A 25 1.36 -8.12 -5.91
N LEU A 26 0.23 -8.58 -6.45
CA LEU A 26 -1.08 -8.42 -5.79
C LEU A 26 -1.15 -9.23 -4.48
N LEU A 27 -0.68 -10.47 -4.48
CA LEU A 27 -0.62 -11.31 -3.29
C LEU A 27 0.28 -10.72 -2.20
N GLN A 28 1.43 -10.15 -2.58
CA GLN A 28 2.30 -9.44 -1.62
C GLN A 28 1.61 -8.21 -1.01
N LEU A 29 0.87 -7.45 -1.82
CA LEU A 29 0.10 -6.30 -1.33
C LEU A 29 -1.01 -6.73 -0.36
N LEU A 30 -1.73 -7.80 -0.69
CA LEU A 30 -2.74 -8.39 0.20
C LEU A 30 -2.12 -8.90 1.51
N ALA A 31 -0.96 -9.58 1.43
CA ALA A 31 -0.24 -10.05 2.60
C ALA A 31 0.21 -8.88 3.50
N LEU A 32 0.69 -7.79 2.89
CA LEU A 32 1.03 -6.56 3.61
C LEU A 32 -0.19 -5.98 4.34
N TRP A 33 -1.34 -5.89 3.68
CA TRP A 33 -2.57 -5.42 4.30
C TRP A 33 -3.05 -6.34 5.42
N GLN A 34 -2.96 -7.67 5.26
CA GLN A 34 -3.29 -8.62 6.32
C GLN A 34 -2.39 -8.46 7.55
N THR A 35 -1.08 -8.33 7.34
CA THR A 35 -0.11 -8.09 8.42
C THR A 35 -0.45 -6.81 9.17
N ARG A 36 -0.72 -5.71 8.45
CA ARG A 36 -1.12 -4.44 9.07
C ARG A 36 -2.42 -4.55 9.87
N ALA A 37 -3.43 -5.23 9.31
CA ALA A 37 -4.70 -5.45 10.01
C ALA A 37 -4.50 -6.27 11.28
N ARG A 38 -3.65 -7.30 11.26
CA ARG A 38 -3.31 -8.11 12.45
C ARG A 38 -2.62 -7.26 13.52
N VAL A 39 -1.63 -6.45 13.16
CA VAL A 39 -0.93 -5.54 14.08
C VAL A 39 -1.91 -4.58 14.75
N ARG A 40 -2.80 -3.94 13.98
CA ARG A 40 -3.81 -3.02 14.54
C ARG A 40 -4.78 -3.72 15.48
N ARG A 41 -5.18 -4.97 15.17
CA ARG A 41 -6.03 -5.78 16.06
C ARG A 41 -5.31 -6.13 17.36
N GLN A 42 -4.04 -6.54 17.29
CA GLN A 42 -3.24 -6.78 18.50
C GLN A 42 -3.10 -5.52 19.34
N LEU A 43 -2.84 -4.39 18.70
CA LEU A 43 -2.75 -3.10 19.39
C LEU A 43 -4.08 -2.73 20.06
N ALA A 44 -5.22 -2.98 19.40
CA ALA A 44 -6.55 -2.76 19.99
C ALA A 44 -6.79 -3.67 21.21
N CYS A 45 -6.41 -4.95 21.13
CA CYS A 45 -6.51 -5.88 22.24
C CYS A 45 -5.61 -5.46 23.41
N MET A 46 -4.36 -5.07 23.13
CA MET A 46 -3.43 -4.57 24.14
C MET A 46 -3.93 -3.29 24.80
N ALA A 47 -4.44 -2.33 24.02
CA ALA A 47 -5.00 -1.10 24.56
C ALA A 47 -6.24 -1.33 25.44
N ARG A 48 -7.02 -2.39 25.16
CA ARG A 48 -8.18 -2.77 25.98
C ARG A 48 -7.79 -3.53 27.25
N ALA A 49 -6.88 -4.50 27.13
CA ALA A 49 -6.51 -5.39 28.24
C ALA A 49 -5.46 -4.77 29.18
N ASN A 50 -4.50 -4.03 28.63
CA ASN A 50 -3.35 -3.50 29.34
C ASN A 50 -3.04 -2.06 28.87
N PRO A 51 -3.88 -1.09 29.21
CA PRO A 51 -3.72 0.28 28.71
C PRO A 51 -2.42 0.94 29.19
N HIS A 52 -1.87 0.54 30.33
CA HIS A 52 -0.60 1.07 30.85
C HIS A 52 0.60 0.70 29.97
N LEU A 53 0.59 -0.49 29.35
CA LEU A 53 1.65 -0.88 28.41
C LEU A 53 1.72 0.03 27.19
N ILE A 54 0.58 0.58 26.75
CA ILE A 54 0.56 1.54 25.65
C ILE A 54 1.27 2.84 26.03
N GLU A 55 1.06 3.28 27.27
CA GLU A 55 1.68 4.48 27.85
C GLU A 55 3.20 4.26 28.04
N ASP A 56 3.62 3.05 28.44
CA ASP A 56 5.04 2.68 28.62
C ASP A 56 5.85 2.68 27.32
N ILE A 57 5.22 2.36 26.17
CA ILE A 57 5.85 2.41 24.84
C ILE A 57 5.86 3.87 24.30
N GLY A 58 5.37 4.83 25.08
CA GLY A 58 5.28 6.25 24.70
C GLY A 58 4.14 6.54 23.72
N LEU A 59 3.15 5.66 23.61
CA LEU A 59 1.97 5.89 22.79
C LEU A 59 0.84 6.45 23.66
N THR A 60 0.25 7.57 23.23
CA THR A 60 -0.99 8.06 23.85
C THR A 60 -2.18 7.23 23.35
N ARG A 61 -3.15 6.93 24.23
CA ARG A 61 -4.41 6.24 23.87
C ARG A 61 -5.11 6.86 22.65
N ARG A 62 -5.09 8.19 22.53
CA ARG A 62 -5.63 8.92 21.36
C ARG A 62 -4.93 8.54 20.06
N ARG A 63 -3.62 8.38 20.08
CA ARG A 63 -2.81 8.02 18.91
C ARG A 63 -3.07 6.56 18.50
N VAL A 64 -3.23 5.68 19.48
CA VAL A 64 -3.64 4.28 19.23
C VAL A 64 -5.03 4.22 18.62
N ALA A 65 -6.00 4.97 19.15
CA ALA A 65 -7.35 5.03 18.58
C ALA A 65 -7.32 5.53 17.11
N GLN A 66 -6.51 6.54 16.81
CA GLN A 66 -6.30 7.03 15.44
C GLN A 66 -5.68 5.96 14.53
N GLU A 67 -4.69 5.21 15.03
CA GLU A 67 -4.03 4.15 14.25
C GLU A 67 -4.96 2.97 13.98
N ILE A 68 -5.79 2.57 14.95
CA ILE A 68 -6.79 1.50 14.80
C ILE A 68 -7.90 1.92 13.84
N ALA A 69 -8.28 3.20 13.83
CA ALA A 69 -9.31 3.73 12.94
C ALA A 69 -8.88 3.80 11.46
N LYS A 70 -7.58 3.64 11.15
CA LYS A 70 -7.12 3.62 9.75
C LYS A 70 -7.69 2.41 8.99
N PRO A 71 -8.20 2.61 7.77
CA PRO A 71 -8.62 1.49 6.94
C PRO A 71 -7.42 0.59 6.60
N PHE A 72 -7.68 -0.69 6.34
CA PHE A 72 -6.63 -1.70 6.14
C PHE A 72 -5.66 -1.38 5.00
N TRP A 73 -6.12 -0.67 3.97
CA TRP A 73 -5.34 -0.31 2.79
C TRP A 73 -4.43 0.92 3.02
N ARG A 74 -4.66 1.71 4.07
CA ARG A 74 -3.91 2.95 4.34
C ARG A 74 -2.77 2.68 5.33
N ALA A 75 -1.55 3.05 4.93
CA ALA A 75 -0.38 3.13 5.80
C ALA A 75 -0.51 4.38 6.69
#